data_AF-A0A6N6PF46-F1
#
_entry.id   AF-A0A6N6PF46-F1
#
_cell.length_a   1.000
_cell.length_b   1.000
_cell.length_c   1.000
_cell.angle_alpha   90.00
_cell.angle_beta   90.00
_cell.angle_gamma   90.00
#
_symmetry.space_group_name_H-M   'P 1'
#
loop_
_entity.id
_entity.type
_entity.pdbx_description
1 polymer ?
#
loop_
_entity_poly.entity_id
_entity_poly.type
_entity_poly.pdbx_seq_one_letter_code
_entity_poly.pdbx_strand_id
1 'polypeptide(L)'
;MKSASRRLALLFLYLFALKVFAAEPLVIPLWPEGVPCLKSNATPEVEVIGRYSNVDNPTITMFAPDVAKSSGVALVYVPGGGSARFGDIKADANWLNSIGITVFVLKYRLGNYDRSAPLQDVLRAIRTLRSRAIEFSVRPDRIGVMGSSAGGHLSACAATMWDSAVGKTGHAIDVISARPNFAALISPVITMEEAVVHKGSPNVLFSVNPTPEQNQLLSLKKHIHSNSPPFFIVETMEDKTVSAKTSLQLYQALRDAAVPAEMHAYPAGTHGDRREPQFGPASKWSERCEEWLRFNQWIKPETHNFAKWENEVSKMVAGDQTATPPKKASIFIGSSTVRLWKTLGQDFPNAAVINRGFGGTEIVDSRHFADRLIFPHVPKQIFLRAGGNDLWAGKTPDEVFTEFKEFVTTVHATLRESEIIFIGLSPTPSRWSQAAREKKLNDLVAGFIKGKPLLRYIETYDMVLGTDGKPRADFFVSDMLHFNTDGYKLLAERVRPAVKQ
;
A
#
# COMPACT_ATOMS: atom_id res chain seq x y z
N MET A 1 -40.25 19.68 -51.14
CA MET A 1 -39.87 18.31 -50.71
C MET A 1 -38.47 18.07 -51.21
N LYS A 2 -37.47 18.01 -50.31
CA LYS A 2 -36.76 16.78 -49.86
C LYS A 2 -35.93 16.18 -51.02
N SER A 3 -34.64 15.84 -50.89
CA SER A 3 -33.78 15.66 -49.73
C SER A 3 -32.37 15.28 -50.22
N ALA A 4 -31.37 15.54 -49.37
CA ALA A 4 -30.15 14.75 -49.22
C ALA A 4 -29.10 14.78 -50.36
N SER A 5 -28.47 15.94 -50.54
CA SER A 5 -27.17 16.04 -51.20
C SER A 5 -26.29 17.04 -50.47
N ARG A 6 -25.76 16.64 -49.29
CA ARG A 6 -24.65 17.27 -48.55
C ARG A 6 -24.53 16.56 -47.20
N ARG A 7 -23.53 15.69 -47.07
CA ARG A 7 -22.85 15.22 -45.84
C ARG A 7 -22.23 13.84 -46.11
N LEU A 8 -21.32 13.77 -47.08
CA LEU A 8 -20.44 12.62 -47.26
C LEU A 8 -19.02 13.11 -47.58
N ALA A 9 -18.51 14.01 -46.74
CA ALA A 9 -17.11 14.39 -46.64
C ALA A 9 -17.00 15.19 -45.34
N LEU A 10 -16.05 14.87 -44.48
CA LEU A 10 -15.79 15.49 -43.16
C LEU A 10 -16.64 14.94 -41.98
N LEU A 11 -16.52 13.66 -41.69
CA LEU A 11 -16.30 13.23 -40.31
C LEU A 11 -15.06 12.34 -40.27
N PHE A 12 -13.90 12.99 -40.45
CA PHE A 12 -12.67 12.57 -39.79
C PHE A 12 -12.94 12.68 -38.29
N LEU A 13 -13.58 11.66 -37.72
CA LEU A 13 -13.77 11.57 -36.28
C LEU A 13 -12.37 11.30 -35.71
N TYR A 14 -11.75 12.37 -35.25
CA TYR A 14 -10.60 12.42 -34.38
C TYR A 14 -10.69 11.28 -33.35
N LEU A 15 -10.00 10.17 -33.60
CA LEU A 15 -9.58 9.23 -32.58
C LEU A 15 -8.53 9.97 -31.74
N PHE A 16 -9.00 10.82 -30.83
CA PHE A 16 -8.17 11.24 -29.71
C PHE A 16 -7.85 9.98 -28.93
N ALA A 17 -6.67 9.42 -29.18
CA ALA A 17 -6.02 8.53 -28.24
C ALA A 17 -5.88 9.34 -26.94
N LEU A 18 -6.81 9.14 -26.01
CA LEU A 18 -6.63 9.50 -24.62
C LEU A 18 -5.46 8.64 -24.13
N LYS A 19 -4.24 9.14 -24.34
CA LYS A 19 -3.14 8.80 -23.46
C LYS A 19 -3.61 9.23 -22.08
N VAL A 20 -4.04 8.27 -21.28
CA VAL A 20 -4.19 8.44 -19.84
C VAL A 20 -2.78 8.69 -19.33
N PHE A 21 -2.35 9.95 -19.38
CA PHE A 21 -1.26 10.39 -18.55
C PHE A 21 -1.74 10.14 -17.12
N ALA A 22 -0.93 9.42 -16.34
CA ALA A 22 -1.15 9.39 -14.90
C ALA A 22 -1.25 10.87 -14.45
N ALA A 23 -2.38 11.25 -13.88
CA ALA A 23 -2.57 12.61 -13.41
C ALA A 23 -1.40 12.95 -12.48
N GLU A 24 -0.75 14.09 -12.71
CA GLU A 24 0.27 14.56 -11.79
C GLU A 24 -0.35 14.67 -10.39
N PRO A 25 0.39 14.27 -9.34
CA PRO A 25 -0.15 14.32 -7.99
C PRO A 25 -0.53 15.76 -7.64
N LEU A 26 -1.66 15.93 -6.94
CA LEU A 26 -2.15 17.26 -6.55
C LEU A 26 -1.15 17.91 -5.58
N VAL A 27 -0.49 18.98 -6.02
CA VAL A 27 0.45 19.78 -5.22
C VAL A 27 -0.24 21.06 -4.75
N ILE A 28 -0.21 21.32 -3.45
CA ILE A 28 -0.92 22.44 -2.82
C ILE A 28 0.08 23.32 -2.07
N PRO A 29 0.19 24.63 -2.37
CA PRO A 29 0.96 25.58 -1.57
C PRO A 29 0.45 25.63 -0.13
N LEU A 30 1.37 25.63 0.83
CA LEU A 30 1.01 25.57 2.26
C LEU A 30 0.61 26.95 2.83
N TRP A 31 1.23 28.01 2.32
CA TRP A 31 1.00 29.41 2.70
C TRP A 31 0.55 30.23 1.48
N PRO A 32 -0.70 30.07 1.01
CA PRO A 32 -1.22 30.86 -0.11
C PRO A 32 -1.21 32.38 0.15
N GLU A 33 -1.18 32.78 1.42
CA GLU A 33 -1.07 34.17 1.86
C GLU A 33 0.36 34.74 1.89
N GLY A 34 1.37 33.91 1.58
CA GLY A 34 2.79 34.26 1.68
C GLY A 34 3.50 33.54 2.81
N VAL A 35 4.74 33.11 2.55
CA VAL A 35 5.52 32.28 3.46
C VAL A 35 6.13 33.14 4.56
N PRO A 36 5.90 32.84 5.86
CA PRO A 36 6.35 33.72 6.94
C PRO A 36 7.85 33.58 7.24
N CYS A 37 8.44 34.65 7.79
CA CYS A 37 9.76 34.65 8.44
C CYS A 37 10.97 34.26 7.57
N LEU A 38 10.96 34.60 6.28
CA LEU A 38 12.13 34.45 5.40
C LEU A 38 13.27 35.37 5.88
N LYS A 39 14.49 34.83 6.03
CA LYS A 39 15.68 35.62 6.39
C LYS A 39 16.05 36.61 5.28
N SER A 40 16.57 37.77 5.65
CA SER A 40 17.01 38.81 4.69
C SER A 40 18.17 38.37 3.78
N ASN A 41 18.95 37.37 4.19
CA ASN A 41 20.07 36.80 3.43
C ASN A 41 19.73 35.43 2.82
N ALA A 42 18.45 35.18 2.51
CA ALA A 42 17.99 33.94 1.92
C ALA A 42 18.70 33.61 0.60
N THR A 43 18.95 32.32 0.38
CA THR A 43 19.52 31.79 -0.86
C THR A 43 18.49 30.93 -1.60
N PRO A 44 18.50 30.84 -2.94
CA PRO A 44 17.45 30.12 -3.66
C PRO A 44 17.29 28.65 -3.23
N GLU A 45 16.07 28.14 -3.33
CA GLU A 45 15.77 26.71 -3.22
C GLU A 45 16.56 25.92 -4.27
N VAL A 46 17.21 24.83 -3.83
CA VAL A 46 18.01 23.96 -4.70
C VAL A 46 17.46 22.55 -4.63
N GLU A 47 17.29 21.93 -5.79
CA GLU A 47 16.98 20.50 -5.92
C GLU A 47 18.16 19.76 -6.57
N VAL A 48 18.67 18.71 -5.90
CA VAL A 48 19.68 17.81 -6.46
C VAL A 48 19.21 16.36 -6.31
N ILE A 49 18.85 15.71 -7.41
CA ILE A 49 18.44 14.29 -7.44
C ILE A 49 17.26 14.05 -6.48
N GLY A 50 16.25 14.93 -6.51
CA GLY A 50 15.06 14.84 -5.66
C GLY A 50 15.31 15.15 -4.19
N ARG A 51 16.46 15.75 -3.83
CA ARG A 51 16.73 16.31 -2.51
C ARG A 51 16.66 17.82 -2.55
N TYR A 52 15.89 18.39 -1.63
CA TYR A 52 15.69 19.84 -1.53
C TYR A 52 16.53 20.44 -0.40
N SER A 53 17.10 21.61 -0.65
CA SER A 53 17.73 22.49 0.35
C SER A 53 17.24 23.92 0.14
N ASN A 54 17.29 24.75 1.19
CA ASN A 54 16.80 26.14 1.16
C ASN A 54 15.34 26.24 0.69
N VAL A 55 14.49 25.35 1.18
CA VAL A 55 13.08 25.30 0.75
C VAL A 55 12.37 26.56 1.19
N ASP A 56 11.93 27.35 0.22
CA ASP A 56 11.20 28.60 0.43
C ASP A 56 9.73 28.50 0.03
N ASN A 57 9.36 27.50 -0.77
CA ASN A 57 7.98 27.27 -1.20
C ASN A 57 7.46 25.94 -0.64
N PRO A 58 7.01 25.89 0.63
CA PRO A 58 6.51 24.66 1.22
C PRO A 58 5.16 24.26 0.64
N THR A 59 5.00 22.96 0.40
CA THR A 59 3.83 22.37 -0.25
C THR A 59 3.40 21.07 0.44
N ILE A 60 2.14 20.69 0.25
CA ILE A 60 1.67 19.32 0.48
C ILE A 60 1.33 18.67 -0.85
N THR A 61 1.84 17.46 -1.08
CA THR A 61 1.56 16.67 -2.28
C THR A 61 0.68 15.48 -1.91
N MET A 62 -0.51 15.40 -2.50
CA MET A 62 -1.50 14.37 -2.19
C MET A 62 -1.31 13.10 -3.04
N PHE A 63 -1.30 11.96 -2.36
CA PHE A 63 -1.36 10.61 -2.93
C PHE A 63 -2.58 9.90 -2.33
N ALA A 64 -3.58 9.63 -3.16
CA ALA A 64 -4.84 9.05 -2.71
C ALA A 64 -4.92 7.54 -3.04
N PRO A 65 -5.54 6.73 -2.16
CA PRO A 65 -5.86 5.35 -2.48
C PRO A 65 -6.95 5.26 -3.55
N ASP A 66 -7.20 4.06 -4.07
CA ASP A 66 -8.44 3.79 -4.80
C ASP A 66 -9.64 4.19 -3.92
N VAL A 67 -10.63 4.85 -4.50
CA VAL A 67 -11.84 5.31 -3.78
C VAL A 67 -12.50 4.15 -3.03
N ALA A 68 -12.51 2.94 -3.61
CA ALA A 68 -13.06 1.76 -2.97
C ALA A 68 -12.31 1.33 -1.69
N LYS A 69 -11.03 1.71 -1.56
CA LYS A 69 -10.17 1.40 -0.41
C LYS A 69 -10.10 2.50 0.63
N SER A 70 -10.55 3.71 0.32
CA SER A 70 -10.39 4.85 1.21
C SER A 70 -10.98 4.54 2.60
N SER A 71 -10.14 4.70 3.62
CA SER A 71 -10.53 4.60 5.03
C SER A 71 -11.07 5.94 5.57
N GLY A 72 -10.98 7.01 4.77
CA GLY A 72 -11.18 8.38 5.23
C GLY A 72 -10.07 8.91 6.14
N VAL A 73 -9.00 8.14 6.39
CA VAL A 73 -7.83 8.61 7.14
C VAL A 73 -6.93 9.45 6.24
N ALA A 74 -6.45 10.57 6.76
CA ALA A 74 -5.37 11.34 6.17
C ALA A 74 -4.09 11.21 7.00
N LEU A 75 -2.94 11.20 6.33
CA LEU A 75 -1.63 11.19 6.98
C LEU A 75 -0.75 12.30 6.42
N VAL A 76 -0.29 13.21 7.27
CA VAL A 76 0.81 14.13 6.93
C VAL A 76 2.11 13.36 7.05
N TYR A 77 2.74 13.04 5.92
CA TYR A 77 4.05 12.40 5.89
C TYR A 77 5.14 13.47 5.86
N VAL A 78 6.03 13.46 6.84
CA VAL A 78 7.11 14.43 7.06
C VAL A 78 8.46 13.75 6.78
N PRO A 79 9.07 13.98 5.62
CA PRO A 79 10.34 13.32 5.26
C PRO A 79 11.53 13.80 6.09
N GLY A 80 12.59 12.99 6.15
CA GLY A 80 13.88 13.38 6.75
C GLY A 80 14.58 14.56 6.05
N GLY A 81 15.20 15.44 6.86
CA GLY A 81 15.76 16.75 6.51
C GLY A 81 16.72 16.79 5.31
N GLY A 82 16.18 17.16 4.14
CA GLY A 82 16.94 17.36 2.90
C GLY A 82 17.63 16.10 2.34
N SER A 83 17.32 14.92 2.88
CA SER A 83 18.00 13.65 2.57
C SER A 83 17.09 12.60 1.93
N ALA A 84 15.77 12.72 2.11
CA ALA A 84 14.80 11.83 1.50
C ALA A 84 14.74 12.08 -0.01
N ARG A 85 14.95 11.03 -0.81
CA ARG A 85 14.75 11.11 -2.26
C ARG A 85 13.25 11.03 -2.52
N PHE A 86 12.73 11.83 -3.44
CA PHE A 86 11.32 11.77 -3.86
C PHE A 86 10.84 10.34 -4.22
N GLY A 87 11.74 9.48 -4.73
CA GLY A 87 11.46 8.07 -5.03
C GLY A 87 11.10 7.23 -3.79
N ASP A 88 11.77 7.44 -2.66
CA ASP A 88 11.54 6.69 -1.42
C ASP A 88 10.17 7.06 -0.83
N ILE A 89 9.84 8.35 -0.87
CA ILE A 89 8.55 8.90 -0.43
C ILE A 89 7.39 8.28 -1.22
N LYS A 90 7.53 8.10 -2.53
CA LYS A 90 6.48 7.51 -3.37
C LYS A 90 6.24 6.04 -2.99
N ALA A 91 7.28 5.30 -2.63
CA ALA A 91 7.13 3.92 -2.18
C ALA A 91 6.33 3.84 -0.87
N ASP A 92 6.59 4.73 0.08
CA ASP A 92 5.87 4.81 1.35
C ASP A 92 4.42 5.25 1.16
N ALA A 93 4.20 6.28 0.34
CA ALA A 93 2.85 6.73 -0.03
C ALA A 93 2.03 5.61 -0.69
N ASN A 94 2.63 4.85 -1.62
CA ASN A 94 1.97 3.73 -2.29
C ASN A 94 1.56 2.61 -1.32
N TRP A 95 2.39 2.31 -0.31
CA TRP A 95 2.03 1.34 0.71
C TRP A 95 0.90 1.84 1.60
N LEU A 96 0.98 3.06 2.10
CA LEU A 96 -0.10 3.65 2.90
C LEU A 96 -1.42 3.75 2.10
N ASN A 97 -1.35 4.05 0.79
CA ASN A 97 -2.49 4.00 -0.10
C ASN A 97 -3.04 2.57 -0.27
N SER A 98 -2.19 1.55 -0.29
CA SER A 98 -2.65 0.15 -0.43
C SER A 98 -3.50 -0.31 0.76
N ILE A 99 -3.28 0.29 1.94
CA ILE A 99 -4.06 0.07 3.17
C ILE A 99 -5.16 1.14 3.40
N GLY A 100 -5.43 1.97 2.39
CA GLY A 100 -6.58 2.87 2.37
C GLY A 100 -6.35 4.25 3.01
N ILE A 101 -5.11 4.66 3.26
CA ILE A 101 -4.78 5.98 3.84
C ILE A 101 -4.49 6.97 2.71
N THR A 102 -5.04 8.18 2.80
CA THR A 102 -4.68 9.31 1.91
C THR A 102 -3.45 10.01 2.48
N VAL A 103 -2.37 10.07 1.71
CA VAL A 103 -1.08 10.59 2.16
C VAL A 103 -0.84 11.99 1.61
N PHE A 104 -0.40 12.88 2.47
CA PHE A 104 0.02 14.24 2.14
C PHE A 104 1.49 14.40 2.50
N VAL A 105 2.36 14.34 1.49
CA VAL A 105 3.79 14.51 1.67
C VAL A 105 4.10 15.98 1.84
N LEU A 106 4.70 16.34 2.97
CA LEU A 106 5.08 17.71 3.28
C LEU A 106 6.49 18.02 2.75
N LYS A 107 6.59 19.02 1.87
CA LYS A 107 7.84 19.74 1.60
C LYS A 107 7.86 20.95 2.53
N TYR A 108 8.62 20.90 3.62
CA TYR A 108 8.70 21.96 4.63
C TYR A 108 9.93 22.85 4.44
N ARG A 109 9.87 24.06 5.00
CA ARG A 109 10.93 25.07 4.93
C ARG A 109 12.27 24.58 5.48
N LEU A 110 13.36 24.99 4.84
CA LEU A 110 14.73 24.62 5.21
C LEU A 110 15.70 25.78 4.98
N GLY A 111 16.79 25.86 5.76
CA GLY A 111 17.91 26.80 5.55
C GLY A 111 17.62 28.28 5.85
N ASN A 112 16.76 28.91 5.05
CA ASN A 112 16.49 30.35 5.06
C ASN A 112 15.55 30.81 6.19
N TYR A 113 15.24 29.95 7.15
CA TYR A 113 14.27 30.22 8.21
C TYR A 113 14.83 29.91 9.59
N ASP A 114 14.15 30.40 10.63
CA ASP A 114 14.41 29.95 11.99
C ASP A 114 13.96 28.49 12.20
N ARG A 115 14.29 27.92 13.37
CA ARG A 115 14.02 26.51 13.69
C ARG A 115 12.54 26.21 13.94
N SER A 116 11.71 27.25 14.08
CA SER A 116 10.28 27.12 14.33
C SER A 116 9.49 26.91 13.03
N ALA A 117 10.00 27.42 11.91
CA ALA A 117 9.35 27.34 10.60
C ALA A 117 8.99 25.91 10.15
N PRO A 118 9.85 24.88 10.28
CA PRO A 118 9.48 23.52 9.89
C PRO A 118 8.34 22.95 10.75
N LEU A 119 8.32 23.24 12.06
CA LEU A 119 7.23 22.83 12.94
C LEU A 119 5.93 23.57 12.56
N GLN A 120 6.00 24.87 12.29
CA GLN A 120 4.85 25.63 11.79
C GLN A 120 4.28 25.02 10.51
N ASP A 121 5.12 24.53 9.61
CA ASP A 121 4.67 23.88 8.38
C ASP A 121 3.93 22.56 8.65
N VAL A 122 4.41 21.72 9.58
CA VAL A 122 3.68 20.49 9.96
C VAL A 122 2.33 20.84 10.58
N LEU A 123 2.30 21.80 11.52
CA LEU A 123 1.07 22.23 12.18
C LEU A 123 0.08 22.85 11.17
N ARG A 124 0.59 23.66 10.24
CA ARG A 124 -0.18 24.26 9.15
C ARG A 124 -0.76 23.19 8.23
N ALA A 125 0.01 22.15 7.88
CA ALA A 125 -0.46 21.05 7.06
C ALA A 125 -1.65 20.33 7.72
N ILE A 126 -1.55 19.99 9.01
CA ILE A 126 -2.64 19.35 9.76
C ILE A 126 -3.90 20.23 9.74
N ARG A 127 -3.76 21.55 9.94
CA ARG A 127 -4.88 22.50 9.87
C ARG A 127 -5.50 22.60 8.47
N THR A 128 -4.67 22.60 7.42
CA THR A 128 -5.12 22.60 6.02
C THR A 128 -5.93 21.35 5.70
N LEU A 129 -5.42 20.17 6.06
CA LEU A 129 -6.14 18.91 5.87
C LEU A 129 -7.47 18.90 6.63
N ARG A 130 -7.48 19.43 7.87
CA ARG A 130 -8.68 19.48 8.71
C ARG A 130 -9.73 20.45 8.17
N SER A 131 -9.32 21.62 7.71
CA SER A 131 -10.23 22.64 7.16
C SER A 131 -10.78 22.28 5.77
N ARG A 132 -10.03 21.49 4.99
CA ARG A 132 -10.40 21.07 3.63
C ARG A 132 -10.76 19.58 3.54
N ALA A 133 -11.16 18.97 4.66
CA ALA A 133 -11.39 17.52 4.74
C ALA A 133 -12.40 16.99 3.70
N ILE A 134 -13.47 17.75 3.43
CA ILE A 134 -14.48 17.41 2.41
C ILE A 134 -13.85 17.36 1.02
N GLU A 135 -13.05 18.37 0.67
CA GLU A 135 -12.37 18.44 -0.64
C GLU A 135 -11.45 17.24 -0.86
N PHE A 136 -10.76 16.80 0.20
CA PHE A 136 -9.85 15.68 0.14
C PHE A 136 -10.51 14.31 0.32
N SER A 137 -11.83 14.25 0.52
CA SER A 137 -12.54 13.01 0.84
C SER A 137 -11.95 12.26 2.06
N VAL A 138 -11.48 13.03 3.05
CA VAL A 138 -10.94 12.54 4.32
C VAL A 138 -11.79 13.03 5.48
N ARG A 139 -11.58 12.45 6.66
CA ARG A 139 -12.29 12.84 7.87
C ARG A 139 -11.44 13.80 8.72
N PRO A 140 -12.01 14.92 9.19
CA PRO A 140 -11.26 15.92 9.97
C PRO A 140 -10.82 15.42 11.37
N ASP A 141 -11.44 14.34 11.85
CA ASP A 141 -11.13 13.65 13.10
C ASP A 141 -10.23 12.42 12.93
N ARG A 142 -9.66 12.21 11.73
CA ARG A 142 -8.75 11.09 11.42
C ARG A 142 -7.52 11.54 10.64
N ILE A 143 -6.80 12.53 11.18
CA ILE A 143 -5.59 13.09 10.58
C ILE A 143 -4.39 12.71 11.44
N GLY A 144 -3.57 11.79 10.97
CA GLY A 144 -2.31 11.41 11.62
C GLY A 144 -1.11 12.19 11.09
N VAL A 145 0.02 12.05 11.78
CA VAL A 145 1.33 12.51 11.31
C VAL A 145 2.32 11.34 11.34
N MET A 146 3.14 11.21 10.31
CA MET A 146 4.21 10.22 10.25
C MET A 146 5.49 10.87 9.78
N GLY A 147 6.62 10.52 10.36
CA GLY A 147 7.90 11.04 9.87
C GLY A 147 9.08 10.17 10.24
N SER A 148 10.14 10.29 9.43
CA SER A 148 11.40 9.57 9.61
C SER A 148 12.54 10.52 9.96
N SER A 149 13.47 10.07 10.81
CA SER A 149 14.68 10.84 11.16
C SER A 149 14.32 12.26 11.67
N ALA A 150 14.82 13.31 11.03
CA ALA A 150 14.47 14.69 11.36
C ALA A 150 12.99 15.04 11.13
N GLY A 151 12.33 14.38 10.18
CA GLY A 151 10.87 14.47 10.02
C GLY A 151 10.12 13.74 11.14
N GLY A 152 10.73 12.69 11.71
CA GLY A 152 10.28 12.05 12.94
C GLY A 152 10.32 13.01 14.14
N HIS A 153 11.36 13.84 14.25
CA HIS A 153 11.40 14.91 15.25
C HIS A 153 10.24 15.88 15.09
N LEU A 154 10.04 16.41 13.88
CA LEU A 154 8.96 17.35 13.61
C LEU A 154 7.58 16.74 13.84
N SER A 155 7.41 15.45 13.56
CA SER A 155 6.19 14.71 13.84
C SER A 155 5.96 14.56 15.34
N ALA A 156 6.99 14.26 16.12
CA ALA A 156 6.93 14.19 17.57
C ALA A 156 6.62 15.58 18.19
N CYS A 157 7.26 16.64 17.70
CA CYS A 157 6.98 18.02 18.08
C CYS A 157 5.52 18.39 17.74
N ALA A 158 5.03 18.07 16.54
CA ALA A 158 3.65 18.33 16.18
C ALA A 158 2.66 17.56 17.08
N ALA A 159 3.00 16.33 17.46
CA ALA A 159 2.17 15.50 18.32
C ALA A 159 2.20 15.90 19.81
N THR A 160 3.15 16.72 20.25
CA THR A 160 3.30 17.14 21.67
C THR A 160 3.12 18.65 21.87
N MET A 161 3.43 19.45 20.86
CA MET A 161 3.44 20.91 20.91
C MET A 161 2.37 21.54 20.01
N TRP A 162 1.30 20.81 19.64
CA TRP A 162 0.30 21.24 18.65
C TRP A 162 -0.39 22.56 18.97
N ASP A 163 -0.51 22.89 20.26
CA ASP A 163 -1.15 24.11 20.74
C ASP A 163 -0.15 25.16 21.26
N SER A 164 1.15 24.93 21.05
CA SER A 164 2.18 25.91 21.41
C SER A 164 2.02 27.21 20.62
N ALA A 165 2.41 28.33 21.24
CA ALA A 165 2.42 29.64 20.59
C ALA A 165 3.30 29.68 19.33
N VAL A 166 4.33 28.82 19.24
CA VAL A 166 5.18 28.64 18.05
C VAL A 166 4.35 28.38 16.80
N GLY A 167 3.27 27.60 16.93
CA GLY A 167 2.39 27.25 15.84
C GLY A 167 1.32 28.30 15.54
N LYS A 168 1.25 29.43 16.24
CA LYS A 168 0.23 30.48 16.03
C LYS A 168 0.87 31.64 15.28
N THR A 169 0.74 31.62 13.96
CA THR A 169 1.32 32.58 13.02
C THR A 169 0.53 33.88 12.87
N GLY A 170 -0.70 33.94 13.38
CA GLY A 170 -1.62 35.08 13.24
C GLY A 170 -2.54 34.98 12.02
N HIS A 171 -2.45 33.91 11.24
CA HIS A 171 -3.34 33.66 10.11
C HIS A 171 -4.66 33.03 10.57
N ALA A 172 -5.74 33.26 9.82
CA ALA A 172 -7.09 32.83 10.19
C ALA A 172 -7.21 31.32 10.46
N ILE A 173 -6.40 30.48 9.80
CA ILE A 173 -6.43 29.03 9.99
C ILE A 173 -5.97 28.60 11.39
N ASP A 174 -5.26 29.45 12.14
CA ASP A 174 -4.64 29.09 13.43
C ASP A 174 -5.68 28.78 14.52
N VAL A 175 -6.94 29.15 14.29
CA VAL A 175 -8.10 28.77 15.10
C VAL A 175 -8.43 27.28 14.97
N ILE A 176 -8.04 26.64 13.86
CA ILE A 176 -8.20 25.21 13.65
C ILE A 176 -7.15 24.47 14.48
N SER A 177 -7.59 23.45 15.21
CA SER A 177 -6.66 22.60 15.96
C SER A 177 -5.60 22.03 15.01
N ALA A 178 -4.35 22.01 15.45
CA ALA A 178 -3.25 21.32 14.76
C ALA A 178 -2.90 19.97 15.41
N ARG A 179 -3.71 19.49 16.37
CA ARG A 179 -3.46 18.21 17.05
C ARG A 179 -3.62 17.06 16.05
N PRO A 180 -2.60 16.20 15.82
CA PRO A 180 -2.81 14.97 15.08
C PRO A 180 -3.61 13.97 15.92
N ASN A 181 -4.33 13.07 15.26
CA ASN A 181 -5.11 12.01 15.90
C ASN A 181 -4.25 10.83 16.33
N PHE A 182 -3.10 10.63 15.69
CA PHE A 182 -2.10 9.61 16.00
C PHE A 182 -0.74 10.04 15.40
N ALA A 183 0.36 9.49 15.91
CA ALA A 183 1.71 9.80 15.43
C ALA A 183 2.53 8.53 15.20
N ALA A 184 3.19 8.40 14.05
CA ALA A 184 4.10 7.29 13.73
C ALA A 184 5.52 7.81 13.45
N LEU A 185 6.50 7.32 14.21
CA LEU A 185 7.86 7.84 14.23
C LEU A 185 8.84 6.75 13.84
N ILE A 186 9.62 6.99 12.78
CA ILE A 186 10.56 6.00 12.21
C ILE A 186 12.01 6.48 12.40
N SER A 187 12.80 5.76 13.21
CA SER A 187 14.14 6.15 13.66
C SER A 187 14.24 7.66 14.00
N PRO A 188 13.34 8.20 14.87
CA PRO A 188 13.16 9.63 15.01
C PRO A 188 14.32 10.29 15.76
N VAL A 189 14.68 11.51 15.36
CA VAL A 189 15.53 12.37 16.21
C VAL A 189 14.69 12.88 17.38
N ILE A 190 14.99 12.49 18.62
CA ILE A 190 14.24 12.95 19.81
C ILE A 190 14.97 14.06 20.57
N THR A 191 16.29 13.95 20.75
CA THR A 191 17.13 14.98 21.37
C THR A 191 18.34 15.28 20.51
N MET A 192 18.81 16.52 20.60
CA MET A 192 19.98 17.02 19.87
C MET A 192 21.30 16.75 20.60
N GLU A 193 21.27 16.42 21.89
CA GLU A 193 22.48 16.15 22.67
C GLU A 193 23.15 14.83 22.27
N GLU A 194 22.37 13.83 21.86
CA GLU A 194 22.83 12.47 21.56
C GLU A 194 22.83 12.14 20.05
N ALA A 195 22.33 13.03 19.19
CA ALA A 195 22.40 12.84 17.74
C ALA A 195 23.83 13.07 17.26
N VAL A 196 24.38 12.15 16.44
CA VAL A 196 25.66 12.39 15.75
C VAL A 196 25.38 13.45 14.68
N VAL A 197 25.46 14.72 15.07
CA VAL A 197 25.34 15.84 14.15
C VAL A 197 26.47 15.70 13.15
N HIS A 198 26.14 15.32 11.91
CA HIS A 198 27.07 15.37 10.79
C HIS A 198 27.54 16.82 10.64
N LYS A 199 28.68 17.14 11.26
CA LYS A 199 29.39 18.41 11.14
C LYS A 199 29.66 18.63 9.65
N GLY A 200 28.85 19.47 9.00
CA GLY A 200 29.00 19.81 7.58
C GLY A 200 27.74 19.67 6.72
N SER A 201 26.59 19.22 7.23
CA SER A 201 25.36 19.25 6.43
C SER A 201 24.83 20.69 6.30
N PRO A 202 24.63 21.25 5.09
CA PRO A 202 23.97 22.55 4.91
C PRO A 202 22.48 22.52 5.29
N ASN A 203 21.93 21.33 5.59
CA ASN A 203 20.51 21.09 5.88
C ASN A 203 20.21 20.90 7.38
N VAL A 204 21.02 21.44 8.29
CA VAL A 204 20.79 21.22 9.73
C VAL A 204 19.54 21.97 10.17
N LEU A 205 18.45 21.23 10.41
CA LEU A 205 17.24 21.73 11.08
C LEU A 205 17.54 22.33 12.47
N PHE A 206 18.66 21.93 13.11
CA PHE A 206 18.96 22.22 14.52
C PHE A 206 20.45 22.52 14.73
N SER A 207 20.83 23.64 15.34
CA SER A 207 22.24 24.07 15.39
C SER A 207 23.16 23.17 16.21
N VAL A 208 24.44 23.19 15.86
CA VAL A 208 25.54 22.78 16.75
C VAL A 208 25.53 23.75 17.94
N ASN A 209 25.31 23.26 19.16
CA ASN A 209 25.22 24.02 20.43
C ASN A 209 23.94 24.87 20.61
N PRO A 210 22.76 24.26 20.82
CA PRO A 210 21.54 24.99 21.20
C PRO A 210 21.70 25.76 22.54
N THR A 211 21.05 26.92 22.66
CA THR A 211 20.96 27.62 23.96
C THR A 211 20.10 26.83 24.96
N PRO A 212 20.22 27.08 26.27
CA PRO A 212 19.36 26.43 27.27
C PRO A 212 17.86 26.57 26.99
N GLU A 213 17.41 27.73 26.52
CA GLU A 213 16.01 27.99 26.13
C GLU A 213 15.60 27.15 24.91
N GLN A 214 16.51 26.95 23.95
CA GLN A 214 16.28 26.11 22.78
C GLN A 214 16.24 24.63 23.16
N ASN A 215 17.10 24.18 24.09
CA ASN A 215 17.05 22.84 24.66
C ASN A 215 15.77 22.61 25.45
N GLN A 216 15.30 23.62 26.19
CA GLN A 216 14.05 23.55 26.92
C GLN A 216 12.83 23.49 26.01
N LEU A 217 12.83 24.25 24.91
CA LEU A 217 11.76 24.24 23.91
C LEU A 217 11.65 22.90 23.18
N LEU A 218 12.79 22.27 22.85
CA LEU A 218 12.87 21.01 22.10
C LEU A 218 12.89 19.76 23.00
N SER A 219 12.80 19.92 24.32
CA SER A 219 12.66 18.81 25.26
C SER A 219 11.24 18.26 25.18
N LEU A 220 11.00 17.36 24.24
CA LEU A 220 9.70 16.73 23.97
C LEU A 220 9.01 16.22 25.25
N LYS A 221 9.77 15.71 26.22
CA LYS A 221 9.26 15.24 27.52
C LYS A 221 8.40 16.25 28.27
N LYS A 222 8.72 17.55 28.17
CA LYS A 222 7.96 18.61 28.87
C LYS A 222 6.59 18.90 28.24
N HIS A 223 6.42 18.49 26.99
CA HIS A 223 5.22 18.74 26.20
C HIS A 223 4.35 17.49 26.07
N ILE A 224 4.75 16.36 26.65
CA ILE A 224 3.94 15.15 26.71
C ILE A 224 2.96 15.29 27.87
N HIS A 225 1.68 15.02 27.59
CA HIS A 225 0.63 15.00 28.60
C HIS A 225 -0.51 14.07 28.15
N SER A 226 -1.52 13.87 29.00
CA SER A 226 -2.61 12.92 28.76
C SER A 226 -3.45 13.18 27.50
N ASN A 227 -3.39 14.39 26.92
CA ASN A 227 -4.05 14.70 25.65
C ASN A 227 -3.14 14.48 24.43
N SER A 228 -1.86 14.10 24.59
CA SER A 228 -1.03 13.69 23.45
C SER A 228 -1.69 12.49 22.74
N PRO A 229 -1.57 12.38 21.40
CA PRO A 229 -2.19 11.29 20.66
C PRO A 229 -1.45 9.97 20.89
N PRO A 230 -2.03 8.81 20.51
CA PRO A 230 -1.31 7.55 20.52
C PRO A 230 -0.10 7.57 19.57
N PHE A 231 0.99 6.92 19.99
CA PHE A 231 2.25 6.84 19.23
C PHE A 231 2.57 5.42 18.76
N PHE A 232 3.18 5.32 17.58
CA PHE A 232 3.88 4.16 17.08
C PHE A 232 5.34 4.55 16.83
N ILE A 233 6.30 3.80 17.38
CA ILE A 233 7.73 4.14 17.33
C ILE A 233 8.52 2.95 16.80
N VAL A 234 9.39 3.19 15.83
CA VAL A 234 10.32 2.20 15.26
C VAL A 234 11.75 2.69 15.43
N GLU A 235 12.63 1.79 15.85
CA GLU A 235 14.05 2.09 16.03
C GLU A 235 14.93 0.84 15.86
N THR A 236 16.21 1.04 15.55
CA THR A 236 17.22 -0.03 15.55
C THR A 236 18.32 0.25 16.56
N MET A 237 18.71 -0.76 17.34
CA MET A 237 19.70 -0.61 18.41
C MET A 237 21.12 -0.36 17.88
N GLU A 238 21.38 -0.75 16.63
CA GLU A 238 22.64 -0.51 15.91
C GLU A 238 22.65 0.81 15.12
N ASP A 239 21.61 1.65 15.23
CA ASP A 239 21.58 2.95 14.57
C ASP A 239 22.75 3.83 15.04
N LYS A 240 23.68 4.10 14.11
CA LYS A 240 24.88 4.92 14.34
C LYS A 240 24.66 6.40 14.04
N THR A 241 23.51 6.77 13.48
CA THR A 241 23.15 8.15 13.15
C THR A 241 22.38 8.79 14.31
N VAL A 242 21.39 8.09 14.85
CA VAL A 242 20.57 8.54 15.98
C VAL A 242 20.52 7.44 17.02
N SER A 243 20.94 7.74 18.26
CA SER A 243 20.91 6.72 19.31
C SER A 243 19.48 6.30 19.64
N ALA A 244 19.24 4.99 19.60
CA ALA A 244 17.98 4.37 20.02
C ALA A 244 17.56 4.71 21.45
N LYS A 245 18.53 5.07 22.30
CA LYS A 245 18.29 5.54 23.67
C LYS A 245 17.29 6.70 23.72
N THR A 246 17.32 7.57 22.72
CA THR A 246 16.46 8.75 22.67
C THR A 246 14.99 8.37 22.41
N SER A 247 14.74 7.40 21.53
CA SER A 247 13.43 6.79 21.27
C SER A 247 12.90 6.02 22.49
N LEU A 248 13.77 5.29 23.21
CA LEU A 248 13.40 4.62 24.48
C LEU A 248 12.97 5.62 25.56
N GLN A 249 13.66 6.76 25.65
CA GLN A 249 13.30 7.82 26.59
C GLN A 249 11.98 8.51 26.24
N LEU A 250 11.67 8.68 24.95
CA LEU A 250 10.37 9.17 24.51
C LEU A 250 9.27 8.18 24.91
N TYR A 251 9.46 6.89 24.60
CA TYR A 251 8.51 5.85 24.96
C TYR A 251 8.23 5.83 26.46
N GLN A 252 9.27 5.88 27.30
CA GLN A 252 9.09 5.96 28.75
C GLN A 252 8.26 7.18 29.17
N ALA A 253 8.55 8.37 28.63
CA ALA A 253 7.80 9.58 28.97
C ALA A 253 6.32 9.51 28.54
N LEU A 254 6.03 8.87 27.40
CA LEU A 254 4.65 8.60 26.97
C LEU A 254 3.92 7.67 27.95
N ARG A 255 4.60 6.60 28.39
CA ARG A 255 4.06 5.66 29.38
C ARG A 255 3.80 6.33 30.73
N ASP A 256 4.73 7.16 31.21
CA ASP A 256 4.61 7.90 32.47
C ASP A 256 3.42 8.87 32.44
N ALA A 257 3.11 9.44 31.27
CA ALA A 257 1.96 10.31 31.05
C ALA A 257 0.65 9.57 30.71
N ALA A 258 0.64 8.24 30.77
CA ALA A 258 -0.49 7.37 30.39
C ALA A 258 -0.98 7.56 28.94
N VAL A 259 -0.08 7.97 28.04
CA VAL A 259 -0.35 8.08 26.60
C VAL A 259 -0.16 6.70 25.96
N PRO A 260 -1.13 6.17 25.19
CA PRO A 260 -0.95 4.90 24.50
C PRO A 260 0.22 4.98 23.53
N ALA A 261 1.17 4.04 23.65
CA ALA A 261 2.33 3.98 22.78
C ALA A 261 2.68 2.53 22.48
N GLU A 262 3.04 2.24 21.23
CA GLU A 262 3.64 0.99 20.78
C GLU A 262 5.04 1.27 20.25
N MET A 263 6.01 0.44 20.62
CA MET A 263 7.40 0.60 20.19
C MET A 263 7.97 -0.74 19.70
N HIS A 264 8.61 -0.71 18.54
CA HIS A 264 9.39 -1.80 17.97
C HIS A 264 10.87 -1.40 17.93
N ALA A 265 11.68 -2.08 18.75
CA ALA A 265 13.13 -1.90 18.80
C ALA A 265 13.82 -3.15 18.26
N TYR A 266 14.49 -3.04 17.12
CA TYR A 266 15.17 -4.15 16.47
C TYR A 266 16.66 -4.18 16.85
N PRO A 267 17.29 -5.35 17.03
CA PRO A 267 18.70 -5.43 17.41
C PRO A 267 19.63 -4.84 16.34
N ALA A 268 19.30 -5.03 15.05
CA ALA A 268 20.10 -4.60 13.91
C ALA A 268 19.21 -3.98 12.82
N GLY A 269 19.77 -3.05 12.06
CA GLY A 269 19.11 -2.36 10.96
C GLY A 269 19.84 -1.06 10.59
N THR A 270 19.36 -0.37 9.56
CA THR A 270 19.95 0.90 9.09
C THR A 270 19.02 2.07 9.42
N HIS A 271 19.58 3.22 9.75
CA HIS A 271 18.82 4.46 9.96
C HIS A 271 17.79 4.75 8.86
N GLY A 272 16.60 5.19 9.25
CA GLY A 272 15.49 5.53 8.34
C GLY A 272 14.67 4.33 7.87
N ASP A 273 14.96 3.15 8.43
CA ASP A 273 14.28 1.86 8.30
C ASP A 273 13.61 1.60 6.95
N ARG A 274 14.45 1.07 6.07
CA ARG A 274 14.11 0.52 4.76
C ARG A 274 13.19 -0.69 4.86
N ARG A 275 12.30 -0.86 3.88
CA ARG A 275 11.29 -1.94 3.85
C ARG A 275 11.68 -3.13 2.98
N GLU A 276 12.86 -3.07 2.35
CA GLU A 276 13.33 -4.16 1.50
C GLU A 276 13.84 -5.37 2.32
N PRO A 277 13.54 -6.62 1.92
CA PRO A 277 13.83 -7.80 2.72
C PRO A 277 15.30 -7.98 3.11
N GLN A 278 16.26 -7.45 2.33
CA GLN A 278 17.68 -7.54 2.66
C GLN A 278 18.09 -6.83 3.96
N PHE A 279 17.24 -5.97 4.52
CA PHE A 279 17.48 -5.27 5.78
C PHE A 279 17.00 -6.06 7.01
N GLY A 280 16.66 -7.35 6.85
CA GLY A 280 16.35 -8.24 7.95
C GLY A 280 15.00 -7.92 8.63
N PRO A 281 14.81 -8.31 9.90
CA PRO A 281 13.53 -8.17 10.60
C PRO A 281 13.00 -6.74 10.68
N ALA A 282 13.89 -5.73 10.74
CA ALA A 282 13.51 -4.32 10.77
C ALA A 282 12.70 -3.90 9.53
N SER A 283 12.91 -4.56 8.38
CA SER A 283 12.14 -4.28 7.15
C SER A 283 10.63 -4.51 7.28
N LYS A 284 10.20 -5.28 8.28
CA LYS A 284 8.80 -5.59 8.57
C LYS A 284 8.11 -4.59 9.49
N TRP A 285 8.76 -3.47 9.83
CA TRP A 285 8.15 -2.44 10.68
C TRP A 285 6.81 -1.93 10.13
N SER A 286 6.67 -1.88 8.80
CA SER A 286 5.46 -1.43 8.13
C SER A 286 4.27 -2.37 8.34
N GLU A 287 4.52 -3.69 8.41
CA GLU A 287 3.50 -4.68 8.81
C GLU A 287 3.01 -4.40 10.24
N ARG A 288 3.95 -4.12 11.17
CA ARG A 288 3.60 -3.78 12.56
C ARG A 288 2.84 -2.46 12.67
N CYS A 289 3.21 -1.47 11.87
CA CYS A 289 2.49 -0.20 11.81
C CYS A 289 1.05 -0.40 11.31
N GLU A 290 0.87 -1.24 10.29
CA GLU A 290 -0.45 -1.60 9.76
C GLU A 290 -1.30 -2.32 10.82
N GLU A 291 -0.74 -3.32 11.51
CA GLU A 291 -1.40 -4.02 12.63
C GLU A 291 -1.84 -3.03 13.71
N TRP A 292 -0.97 -2.10 14.10
CA TRP A 292 -1.28 -1.06 15.08
C TRP A 292 -2.38 -0.10 14.59
N LEU A 293 -2.34 0.32 13.32
CA LEU A 293 -3.39 1.15 12.72
C LEU A 293 -4.76 0.45 12.71
N ARG A 294 -4.78 -0.86 12.46
CA ARG A 294 -5.99 -1.70 12.50
C ARG A 294 -6.49 -1.89 13.94
N PHE A 295 -5.59 -2.19 14.87
CA PHE A 295 -5.91 -2.37 16.30
C PHE A 295 -6.55 -1.11 16.89
N ASN A 296 -6.01 0.07 16.56
CA ASN A 296 -6.55 1.35 16.98
C ASN A 296 -7.74 1.84 16.12
N GLN A 297 -8.24 1.00 15.21
CA GLN A 297 -9.41 1.27 14.37
C GLN A 297 -9.27 2.53 13.49
N TRP A 298 -8.04 2.92 13.15
CA TRP A 298 -7.80 4.00 12.20
C TRP A 298 -8.16 3.55 10.80
N ILE A 299 -7.72 2.35 10.42
CA ILE A 299 -8.10 1.67 9.17
C ILE A 299 -8.95 0.43 9.48
N LYS A 300 -9.66 -0.11 8.47
CA LYS A 300 -10.56 -1.26 8.65
C LYS A 300 -9.79 -2.45 9.27
N PRO A 301 -10.38 -3.26 10.16
CA PRO A 301 -9.75 -4.49 10.64
C PRO A 301 -9.39 -5.41 9.46
N GLU A 302 -8.32 -6.20 9.62
CA GLU A 302 -8.04 -7.29 8.69
C GLU A 302 -9.07 -8.40 8.93
N THR A 303 -10.05 -8.52 8.03
CA THR A 303 -11.14 -9.49 8.17
C THR A 303 -10.79 -10.86 7.62
N HIS A 304 -9.64 -10.99 6.92
CA HIS A 304 -9.26 -12.21 6.22
C HIS A 304 -8.16 -12.96 6.97
N ASN A 305 -8.46 -14.17 7.45
CA ASN A 305 -7.54 -14.96 8.25
C ASN A 305 -6.61 -15.82 7.36
N PHE A 306 -5.46 -15.26 6.96
CA PHE A 306 -4.45 -15.97 6.18
C PHE A 306 -3.82 -17.16 6.91
N ALA A 307 -3.74 -17.12 8.25
CA ALA A 307 -3.12 -18.16 9.05
C ALA A 307 -3.79 -19.54 8.89
N LYS A 308 -5.05 -19.56 8.44
CA LYS A 308 -5.78 -20.78 8.07
C LYS A 308 -5.02 -21.64 7.03
N TRP A 309 -4.26 -21.00 6.14
CA TRP A 309 -3.57 -21.69 5.03
C TRP A 309 -2.09 -21.97 5.32
N GLU A 310 -1.55 -21.44 6.41
CA GLU A 310 -0.11 -21.43 6.68
C GLU A 310 0.52 -22.84 6.69
N ASN A 311 -0.19 -23.82 7.27
CA ASN A 311 0.28 -25.20 7.30
C ASN A 311 0.33 -25.84 5.90
N GLU A 312 -0.67 -25.57 5.05
CA GLU A 312 -0.71 -26.10 3.68
C GLU A 312 0.36 -25.45 2.80
N VAL A 313 0.51 -24.13 2.90
CA VAL A 313 1.56 -23.35 2.20
C VAL A 313 2.96 -23.80 2.64
N SER A 314 3.20 -23.96 3.94
CA SER A 314 4.49 -24.41 4.47
C SER A 314 4.86 -25.81 3.97
N LYS A 315 3.90 -26.73 3.84
CA LYS A 315 4.14 -28.06 3.26
C LYS A 315 4.51 -28.01 1.79
N MET A 316 3.90 -27.12 1.00
CA MET A 316 4.28 -26.94 -0.41
C MET A 316 5.72 -26.42 -0.52
N VAL A 317 6.07 -25.39 0.27
CA VAL A 317 7.41 -24.80 0.28
C VAL A 317 8.47 -25.82 0.73
N ALA A 318 8.19 -26.63 1.75
CA ALA A 318 9.08 -27.70 2.19
C ALA A 318 9.26 -28.78 1.11
N GLY A 319 8.19 -29.11 0.39
CA GLY A 319 8.24 -30.05 -0.74
C GLY A 319 9.22 -29.60 -1.83
N ASP A 320 9.23 -28.30 -2.16
CA ASP A 320 10.13 -27.73 -3.17
C ASP A 320 11.62 -27.83 -2.81
N GLN A 321 11.94 -27.87 -1.52
CA GLN A 321 13.32 -28.06 -1.04
C GLN A 321 13.79 -29.51 -1.23
N THR A 322 12.86 -30.47 -1.13
CA THR A 322 13.16 -31.90 -1.29
C THR A 322 13.17 -32.35 -2.75
N ALA A 323 12.40 -31.69 -3.61
CA ALA A 323 12.32 -31.95 -5.04
C ALA A 323 12.35 -30.61 -5.78
N THR A 324 13.55 -30.15 -6.17
CA THR A 324 13.74 -28.86 -6.83
C THR A 324 12.81 -28.73 -8.04
N PRO A 325 11.78 -27.87 -7.99
CA PRO A 325 10.81 -27.79 -9.06
C PRO A 325 11.44 -27.14 -10.30
N PRO A 326 10.97 -27.50 -11.51
CA PRO A 326 11.48 -26.92 -12.74
C PRO A 326 11.30 -25.40 -12.75
N LYS A 327 12.40 -24.66 -12.93
CA LYS A 327 12.35 -23.20 -13.13
C LYS A 327 11.62 -22.90 -14.45
N LYS A 328 10.88 -21.79 -14.50
CA LYS A 328 10.07 -21.36 -15.66
C LYS A 328 8.84 -22.23 -15.96
N ALA A 329 8.45 -23.12 -15.05
CA ALA A 329 7.23 -23.91 -15.16
C ALA A 329 5.96 -23.03 -15.16
N SER A 330 4.88 -23.59 -15.69
CA SER A 330 3.54 -23.01 -15.61
C SER A 330 2.93 -23.32 -14.24
N ILE A 331 2.59 -22.29 -13.48
CA ILE A 331 2.00 -22.44 -12.14
C ILE A 331 0.48 -22.41 -12.26
N PHE A 332 -0.18 -23.37 -11.65
CA PHE A 332 -1.63 -23.37 -11.44
C PHE A 332 -1.91 -23.05 -9.98
N ILE A 333 -2.58 -21.93 -9.69
CA ILE A 333 -2.84 -21.44 -8.34
C ILE A 333 -4.32 -21.13 -8.12
N GLY A 334 -4.76 -21.24 -6.86
CA GLY A 334 -6.08 -20.82 -6.41
C GLY A 334 -6.86 -21.92 -5.72
N SER A 335 -8.16 -21.97 -6.01
CA SER A 335 -9.19 -22.72 -5.29
C SER A 335 -8.97 -24.23 -5.20
N SER A 336 -9.86 -24.89 -4.46
CA SER A 336 -9.95 -26.35 -4.39
C SER A 336 -10.06 -27.03 -5.76
N THR A 337 -10.60 -26.36 -6.78
CA THR A 337 -10.63 -26.89 -8.16
C THR A 337 -9.22 -27.15 -8.67
N VAL A 338 -8.26 -26.26 -8.39
CA VAL A 338 -6.85 -26.47 -8.74
C VAL A 338 -6.22 -27.51 -7.82
N ARG A 339 -6.44 -27.39 -6.50
CA ARG A 339 -5.87 -28.33 -5.49
C ARG A 339 -6.22 -29.79 -5.79
N LEU A 340 -7.44 -30.03 -6.25
CA LEU A 340 -7.99 -31.36 -6.51
C LEU A 340 -7.72 -31.86 -7.93
N TRP A 341 -7.05 -31.06 -8.79
CA TRP A 341 -6.63 -31.50 -10.13
C TRP A 341 -5.43 -32.45 -10.05
N LYS A 342 -5.67 -33.68 -9.58
CA LYS A 342 -4.63 -34.68 -9.31
C LYS A 342 -3.92 -35.17 -10.58
N THR A 343 -4.59 -35.08 -11.72
CA THR A 343 -4.07 -35.46 -13.03
C THR A 343 -3.33 -34.34 -13.75
N LEU A 344 -3.10 -33.17 -13.14
CA LEU A 344 -2.54 -31.98 -13.83
C LEU A 344 -1.29 -32.29 -14.68
N GLY A 345 -0.31 -33.04 -14.13
CA GLY A 345 0.89 -33.42 -14.87
C GLY A 345 0.63 -34.41 -16.02
N GLN A 346 -0.38 -35.29 -15.87
CA GLN A 346 -0.80 -36.24 -16.90
C GLN A 346 -1.59 -35.55 -18.01
N ASP A 347 -2.36 -34.53 -17.65
CA ASP A 347 -3.16 -33.75 -18.59
C ASP A 347 -2.28 -32.84 -19.46
N PHE A 348 -1.09 -32.45 -18.97
CA PHE A 348 -0.13 -31.62 -19.70
C PHE A 348 1.27 -32.28 -19.77
N PRO A 349 1.40 -33.45 -20.43
CA PRO A 349 2.62 -34.27 -20.35
C PRO A 349 3.85 -33.63 -21.01
N ASN A 350 3.64 -32.66 -21.90
CA ASN A 350 4.69 -31.95 -22.63
C ASN A 350 5.04 -30.59 -22.01
N ALA A 351 4.47 -30.24 -20.85
CA ALA A 351 4.71 -28.96 -20.20
C ALA A 351 5.13 -29.17 -18.74
N ALA A 352 6.11 -28.39 -18.28
CA ALA A 352 6.43 -28.32 -16.86
C ALA A 352 5.32 -27.55 -16.14
N VAL A 353 4.45 -28.28 -15.42
CA VAL A 353 3.34 -27.70 -14.66
C VAL A 353 3.51 -27.93 -13.17
N ILE A 354 3.12 -26.94 -12.37
CA ILE A 354 3.19 -26.98 -10.91
C ILE A 354 1.82 -26.66 -10.32
N ASN A 355 1.34 -27.53 -9.44
CA ASN A 355 0.10 -27.31 -8.70
C ASN A 355 0.38 -26.53 -7.40
N ARG A 356 -0.22 -25.35 -7.28
CA ARG A 356 -0.23 -24.46 -6.11
C ARG A 356 -1.66 -24.16 -5.68
N GLY A 357 -2.60 -25.06 -5.95
CA GLY A 357 -3.96 -24.95 -5.43
C GLY A 357 -4.02 -25.36 -3.97
N PHE A 358 -4.72 -24.57 -3.14
CA PHE A 358 -5.03 -24.89 -1.75
C PHE A 358 -6.51 -24.61 -1.47
N GLY A 359 -7.10 -25.34 -0.53
CA GLY A 359 -8.55 -25.53 -0.49
C GLY A 359 -9.29 -24.26 -0.07
N GLY A 360 -10.50 -23.99 -0.57
CA GLY A 360 -11.35 -22.92 -0.03
C GLY A 360 -10.79 -21.49 -0.11
N THR A 361 -9.76 -21.26 -0.94
CA THR A 361 -9.07 -19.98 -1.05
C THR A 361 -9.85 -18.94 -1.83
N GLU A 362 -9.61 -17.69 -1.44
CA GLU A 362 -10.01 -16.47 -2.12
C GLU A 362 -8.85 -15.91 -2.96
N ILE A 363 -9.12 -14.94 -3.85
CA ILE A 363 -8.06 -14.34 -4.68
C ILE A 363 -6.98 -13.68 -3.80
N VAL A 364 -7.39 -13.07 -2.68
CA VAL A 364 -6.48 -12.45 -1.70
C VAL A 364 -5.48 -13.43 -1.10
N ASP A 365 -5.86 -14.71 -0.93
CA ASP A 365 -4.93 -15.75 -0.44
C ASP A 365 -3.83 -16.02 -1.46
N SER A 366 -4.21 -16.15 -2.74
CA SER A 366 -3.26 -16.39 -3.83
C SER A 366 -2.28 -15.22 -3.98
N ARG A 367 -2.74 -13.99 -3.71
CA ARG A 367 -1.88 -12.80 -3.69
C ARG A 367 -0.98 -12.78 -2.45
N HIS A 368 -1.54 -13.04 -1.26
CA HIS A 368 -0.81 -12.99 0.01
C HIS A 368 0.38 -13.96 0.00
N PHE A 369 0.21 -15.17 -0.51
CA PHE A 369 1.27 -16.19 -0.58
C PHE A 369 2.07 -16.19 -1.88
N ALA A 370 1.97 -15.14 -2.72
CA ALA A 370 2.64 -15.10 -4.02
C ALA A 370 4.18 -15.13 -3.91
N ASP A 371 4.73 -14.52 -2.86
CA ASP A 371 6.16 -14.50 -2.53
C ASP A 371 6.72 -15.89 -2.23
N ARG A 372 5.89 -16.79 -1.71
CA ARG A 372 6.24 -18.15 -1.33
C ARG A 372 5.89 -19.18 -2.39
N LEU A 373 4.79 -18.99 -3.11
CA LEU A 373 4.22 -20.00 -4.02
C LEU A 373 4.40 -19.70 -5.51
N ILE A 374 4.65 -18.44 -5.89
CA ILE A 374 4.75 -18.02 -7.30
C ILE A 374 6.17 -17.54 -7.61
N PHE A 375 6.61 -16.48 -6.94
CA PHE A 375 7.83 -15.75 -7.30
C PHE A 375 9.11 -16.61 -7.29
N PRO A 376 9.31 -17.56 -6.36
CA PRO A 376 10.52 -18.38 -6.32
C PRO A 376 10.74 -19.23 -7.59
N HIS A 377 9.68 -19.52 -8.35
CA HIS A 377 9.75 -20.36 -9.55
C HIS A 377 10.02 -19.59 -10.84
N VAL A 378 9.88 -18.25 -10.81
CA VAL A 378 10.00 -17.36 -11.98
C VAL A 378 9.17 -17.89 -13.17
N PRO A 379 7.86 -18.14 -12.99
CA PRO A 379 7.03 -18.81 -13.98
C PRO A 379 6.84 -17.98 -15.26
N LYS A 380 6.78 -18.64 -16.42
CA LYS A 380 6.36 -17.97 -17.67
C LYS A 380 4.85 -17.76 -17.74
N GLN A 381 4.08 -18.64 -17.10
CA GLN A 381 2.62 -18.62 -17.09
C GLN A 381 2.09 -18.90 -15.68
N ILE A 382 1.08 -18.13 -15.28
CA ILE A 382 0.38 -18.25 -14.02
C ILE A 382 -1.11 -18.42 -14.32
N PHE A 383 -1.63 -19.63 -14.14
CA PHE A 383 -3.03 -19.99 -14.28
C PHE A 383 -3.74 -19.78 -12.94
N LEU A 384 -4.53 -18.71 -12.83
CA LEU A 384 -5.32 -18.40 -11.64
C LEU A 384 -6.75 -18.91 -11.81
N ARG A 385 -7.22 -19.70 -10.84
CA ARG A 385 -8.63 -20.11 -10.70
C ARG A 385 -9.10 -19.89 -9.26
N ALA A 386 -9.67 -18.72 -9.01
CA ALA A 386 -10.27 -18.32 -7.74
C ALA A 386 -11.40 -17.28 -7.99
N GLY A 387 -12.12 -16.87 -6.95
CA GLY A 387 -13.26 -15.94 -7.06
C GLY A 387 -14.59 -16.56 -6.61
N GLY A 388 -14.78 -17.88 -6.81
CA GLY A 388 -16.02 -18.56 -6.42
C GLY A 388 -16.21 -18.68 -4.90
N ASN A 389 -15.11 -18.79 -4.13
CA ASN A 389 -15.19 -18.79 -2.67
C ASN A 389 -15.40 -17.38 -2.11
N ASP A 390 -14.84 -16.37 -2.77
CA ASP A 390 -14.98 -14.96 -2.44
C ASP A 390 -16.46 -14.54 -2.55
N LEU A 391 -17.13 -14.95 -3.64
CA LEU A 391 -18.56 -14.74 -3.82
C LEU A 391 -19.39 -15.50 -2.77
N TRP A 392 -18.98 -16.72 -2.41
CA TRP A 392 -19.58 -17.52 -1.35
C TRP A 392 -19.42 -16.90 0.04
N ALA A 393 -18.28 -16.24 0.30
CA ALA A 393 -18.00 -15.49 1.52
C ALA A 393 -18.75 -14.15 1.60
N GLY A 394 -19.50 -13.78 0.55
CA GLY A 394 -20.40 -12.63 0.54
C GLY A 394 -19.91 -11.44 -0.28
N LYS A 395 -18.69 -11.48 -0.85
CA LYS A 395 -18.17 -10.36 -1.66
C LYS A 395 -18.96 -10.18 -2.95
N THR A 396 -19.16 -8.95 -3.37
CA THR A 396 -19.75 -8.62 -4.68
C THR A 396 -18.80 -8.96 -5.82
N PRO A 397 -19.29 -9.22 -7.06
CA PRO A 397 -18.41 -9.42 -8.21
C PRO A 397 -17.41 -8.28 -8.45
N ASP A 398 -17.78 -7.04 -8.13
CA ASP A 398 -16.93 -5.85 -8.29
C ASP A 398 -15.78 -5.81 -7.26
N GLU A 399 -16.02 -6.26 -6.02
CA GLU A 399 -14.98 -6.44 -5.01
C GLU A 399 -13.99 -7.54 -5.40
N VAL A 400 -14.49 -8.71 -5.82
CA VAL A 400 -13.63 -9.82 -6.27
C VAL A 400 -12.84 -9.44 -7.53
N PHE A 401 -13.45 -8.70 -8.45
CA PHE A 401 -12.76 -8.16 -9.62
C PHE A 401 -11.66 -7.17 -9.24
N THR A 402 -11.86 -6.38 -8.19
CA THR A 402 -10.83 -5.47 -7.65
C THR A 402 -9.64 -6.26 -7.10
N GLU A 403 -9.90 -7.33 -6.35
CA GLU A 403 -8.85 -8.23 -5.84
C GLU A 403 -8.08 -8.94 -6.98
N PHE A 404 -8.76 -9.29 -8.08
CA PHE A 404 -8.09 -9.79 -9.28
C PHE A 404 -7.12 -8.76 -9.88
N LYS A 405 -7.52 -7.49 -10.04
CA LYS A 405 -6.61 -6.43 -10.52
C LYS A 405 -5.39 -6.27 -9.59
N GLU A 406 -5.60 -6.42 -8.29
CA GLU A 406 -4.52 -6.34 -7.31
C GLU A 406 -3.58 -7.52 -7.38
N PHE A 407 -4.09 -8.74 -7.57
CA PHE A 407 -3.27 -9.91 -7.87
C PHE A 407 -2.39 -9.66 -9.10
N VAL A 408 -2.98 -9.16 -10.21
CA VAL A 408 -2.23 -8.81 -11.43
C VAL A 408 -1.14 -7.78 -11.13
N THR A 409 -1.48 -6.73 -10.40
CA THR A 409 -0.54 -5.66 -10.04
C THR A 409 0.62 -6.19 -9.20
N THR A 410 0.34 -6.98 -8.17
CA THR A 410 1.36 -7.59 -7.30
C THR A 410 2.27 -8.53 -8.08
N VAL A 411 1.70 -9.38 -8.94
CA VAL A 411 2.49 -10.32 -9.75
C VAL A 411 3.37 -9.58 -10.74
N HIS A 412 2.83 -8.64 -11.51
CA HIS A 412 3.60 -7.91 -12.54
C HIS A 412 4.61 -6.90 -11.97
N ALA A 413 4.46 -6.49 -10.71
CA ALA A 413 5.50 -5.71 -10.02
C ALA A 413 6.80 -6.51 -9.86
N THR A 414 6.69 -7.82 -9.58
CA THR A 414 7.83 -8.74 -9.40
C THR A 414 8.22 -9.43 -10.71
N LEU A 415 7.24 -9.92 -11.45
CA LEU A 415 7.39 -10.77 -12.64
C LEU A 415 6.80 -10.07 -13.88
N ARG A 416 7.57 -9.12 -14.44
CA ARG A 416 7.11 -8.19 -15.48
C ARG A 416 6.71 -8.84 -16.80
N GLU A 417 7.25 -10.03 -17.10
CA GLU A 417 7.06 -10.74 -18.37
C GLU A 417 6.16 -11.98 -18.26
N SER A 418 5.69 -12.31 -17.06
CA SER A 418 4.86 -13.49 -16.84
C SER A 418 3.44 -13.27 -17.36
N GLU A 419 2.94 -14.26 -18.10
CA GLU A 419 1.55 -14.26 -18.54
C GLU A 419 0.65 -14.69 -17.38
N ILE A 420 -0.41 -13.94 -17.11
CA ILE A 420 -1.44 -14.31 -16.13
C ILE A 420 -2.68 -14.74 -16.90
N ILE A 421 -3.11 -15.97 -16.67
CA ILE A 421 -4.24 -16.61 -17.33
C ILE A 421 -5.33 -16.84 -16.29
N PHE A 422 -6.44 -16.12 -16.41
CA PHE A 422 -7.62 -16.36 -15.57
C PHE A 422 -8.49 -17.45 -16.17
N ILE A 423 -8.73 -18.52 -15.41
CA ILE A 423 -9.64 -19.61 -15.79
C ILE A 423 -11.05 -19.25 -15.28
N GLY A 424 -11.92 -18.75 -16.16
CA GLY A 424 -13.22 -18.18 -15.82
C GLY A 424 -14.16 -19.16 -15.14
N LEU A 425 -14.83 -18.79 -14.03
CA LEU A 425 -15.64 -19.65 -13.17
C LEU A 425 -16.70 -20.48 -13.94
N SER A 426 -17.03 -21.65 -13.39
CA SER A 426 -18.01 -22.58 -13.94
C SER A 426 -19.12 -22.79 -12.91
N PRO A 427 -20.41 -22.70 -13.30
CA PRO A 427 -21.50 -22.89 -12.35
C PRO A 427 -21.53 -24.34 -11.87
N THR A 428 -21.94 -24.53 -10.62
CA THR A 428 -22.01 -25.86 -10.00
C THR A 428 -23.42 -26.11 -9.44
N PRO A 429 -23.92 -27.36 -9.39
CA PRO A 429 -25.26 -27.61 -8.89
C PRO A 429 -25.44 -27.15 -7.44
N SER A 430 -24.45 -27.39 -6.56
CA SER A 430 -24.50 -26.98 -5.15
C SER A 430 -24.49 -25.46 -4.93
N ARG A 431 -23.95 -24.68 -5.88
CA ARG A 431 -23.90 -23.21 -5.82
C ARG A 431 -24.67 -22.54 -6.95
N TRP A 432 -25.71 -23.18 -7.48
CA TRP A 432 -26.46 -22.65 -8.63
C TRP A 432 -27.04 -21.25 -8.38
N SER A 433 -27.41 -20.93 -7.13
CA SER A 433 -27.87 -19.59 -6.74
C SER A 433 -26.82 -18.48 -6.97
N GLN A 434 -25.54 -18.82 -7.15
CA GLN A 434 -24.45 -17.89 -7.41
C GLN A 434 -24.10 -17.75 -8.89
N ALA A 435 -24.68 -18.56 -9.77
CA ALA A 435 -24.30 -18.66 -11.18
C ALA A 435 -24.31 -17.31 -11.91
N ALA A 436 -25.28 -16.43 -11.59
CA ALA A 436 -25.35 -15.08 -12.18
C ALA A 436 -24.20 -14.16 -11.69
N ARG A 437 -23.81 -14.28 -10.41
CA ARG A 437 -22.70 -13.51 -9.82
C ARG A 437 -21.36 -14.00 -10.37
N GLU A 438 -21.19 -15.32 -10.49
CA GLU A 438 -20.02 -15.93 -11.13
C GLU A 438 -19.88 -15.48 -12.58
N LYS A 439 -21.00 -15.49 -13.33
CA LYS A 439 -21.01 -15.00 -14.71
C LYS A 439 -20.62 -13.52 -14.79
N LYS A 440 -21.20 -12.67 -13.92
CA LYS A 440 -20.84 -11.23 -13.86
C LYS A 440 -19.34 -11.05 -13.60
N LEU A 441 -18.76 -11.80 -12.66
CA LEU A 441 -17.32 -11.74 -12.39
C LEU A 441 -16.49 -12.15 -13.61
N ASN A 442 -16.86 -13.24 -14.28
CA ASN A 442 -16.20 -13.66 -15.52
C ASN A 442 -16.25 -12.56 -16.59
N ASP A 443 -17.42 -11.95 -16.80
CA ASP A 443 -17.59 -10.87 -17.79
C ASP A 443 -16.71 -9.65 -17.45
N LEU A 444 -16.62 -9.26 -16.16
CA LEU A 444 -15.74 -8.19 -15.69
C LEU A 444 -14.26 -8.50 -15.95
N VAL A 445 -13.81 -9.70 -15.60
CA VAL A 445 -12.42 -10.15 -15.79
C VAL A 445 -12.08 -10.23 -17.28
N ALA A 446 -12.93 -10.85 -18.09
CA ALA A 446 -12.74 -10.95 -19.53
C ALA A 446 -12.68 -9.57 -20.20
N GLY A 447 -13.58 -8.66 -19.80
CA GLY A 447 -13.59 -7.28 -20.27
C GLY A 447 -12.31 -6.51 -19.93
N PHE A 448 -11.79 -6.68 -18.71
CA PHE A 448 -10.53 -6.07 -18.29
C PHE A 448 -9.31 -6.62 -19.03
N ILE A 449 -9.27 -7.94 -19.26
CA ILE A 449 -8.15 -8.61 -19.92
C ILE A 449 -8.07 -8.25 -21.41
N LYS A 450 -9.20 -7.95 -22.05
CA LYS A 450 -9.28 -7.66 -23.49
C LYS A 450 -8.29 -6.56 -23.90
N GLY A 451 -7.38 -6.91 -24.81
CA GLY A 451 -6.38 -5.98 -25.36
C GLY A 451 -5.18 -5.68 -24.46
N LYS A 452 -5.07 -6.33 -23.29
CA LYS A 452 -3.90 -6.18 -22.41
C LYS A 452 -2.87 -7.28 -22.73
N PRO A 453 -1.61 -6.92 -23.07
CA PRO A 453 -0.56 -7.92 -23.27
C PRO A 453 -0.30 -8.65 -21.94
N LEU A 454 0.14 -9.92 -22.03
CA LEU A 454 0.44 -10.78 -20.88
C LEU A 454 -0.75 -11.15 -20.00
N LEU A 455 -1.98 -10.79 -20.36
CA LEU A 455 -3.19 -11.26 -19.70
C LEU A 455 -4.03 -12.09 -20.67
N ARG A 456 -4.55 -13.22 -20.20
CA ARG A 456 -5.43 -14.10 -20.98
C ARG A 456 -6.60 -14.59 -20.15
N TYR A 457 -7.76 -14.73 -20.79
CA TYR A 457 -8.95 -15.30 -20.19
C TYR A 457 -9.27 -16.63 -20.88
N ILE A 458 -9.62 -17.65 -20.12
CA ILE A 458 -10.12 -18.94 -20.63
C ILE A 458 -11.57 -19.07 -20.21
N GLU A 459 -12.46 -19.18 -21.20
CA GLU A 459 -13.88 -19.39 -20.98
C GLU A 459 -14.15 -20.86 -20.59
N THR A 460 -14.75 -21.07 -19.41
CA THR A 460 -15.11 -22.41 -18.91
C THR A 460 -16.49 -22.45 -18.24
N TYR A 461 -17.31 -21.41 -18.39
CA TYR A 461 -18.64 -21.32 -17.81
C TYR A 461 -19.61 -22.31 -18.48
N ASP A 462 -19.57 -22.38 -19.80
CA ASP A 462 -20.47 -23.19 -20.62
C ASP A 462 -20.12 -24.69 -20.63
N MET A 463 -18.88 -25.06 -20.29
CA MET A 463 -18.39 -26.44 -20.47
C MET A 463 -19.17 -27.50 -19.67
N VAL A 464 -19.87 -27.09 -18.62
CA VAL A 464 -20.63 -27.98 -17.72
C VAL A 464 -22.14 -27.91 -17.93
N LEU A 465 -22.62 -27.04 -18.83
CA LEU A 465 -24.06 -26.80 -19.00
C LEU A 465 -24.71 -27.89 -19.85
N GLY A 466 -25.91 -28.30 -19.45
CA GLY A 466 -26.82 -29.11 -20.25
C GLY A 466 -27.60 -28.27 -21.26
N THR A 467 -28.43 -28.94 -22.06
CA THR A 467 -29.34 -28.27 -23.02
C THR A 467 -30.40 -27.41 -22.33
N ASP A 468 -30.65 -27.64 -21.04
CA ASP A 468 -31.55 -26.86 -20.18
C ASP A 468 -30.86 -25.63 -19.55
N GLY A 469 -29.58 -25.40 -19.87
CA GLY A 469 -28.78 -24.29 -19.35
C GLY A 469 -28.34 -24.45 -17.89
N LYS A 470 -28.51 -25.64 -17.29
CA LYS A 470 -28.08 -25.93 -15.90
C LYS A 470 -26.82 -26.79 -15.88
N PRO A 471 -26.01 -26.73 -14.81
CA PRO A 471 -24.83 -27.58 -14.68
C PRO A 471 -25.25 -29.04 -14.56
N ARG A 472 -24.63 -29.88 -15.39
CA ARG A 472 -24.84 -31.32 -15.43
C ARG A 472 -24.18 -32.00 -14.23
N ALA A 473 -24.98 -32.73 -13.44
CA ALA A 473 -24.51 -33.37 -12.21
C ALA A 473 -23.45 -34.46 -12.45
N ASP A 474 -23.43 -35.10 -13.63
CA ASP A 474 -22.51 -36.18 -13.97
C ASP A 474 -21.06 -35.73 -14.18
N PHE A 475 -20.76 -34.42 -14.16
CA PHE A 475 -19.40 -33.89 -14.14
C PHE A 475 -18.85 -33.60 -12.74
N PHE A 476 -19.65 -33.82 -11.70
CA PHE A 476 -19.30 -33.50 -10.31
C PHE A 476 -19.21 -34.75 -9.45
N VAL A 477 -18.43 -34.66 -8.36
CA VAL A 477 -18.45 -35.67 -7.30
C VAL A 477 -19.69 -35.47 -6.41
N SER A 478 -19.86 -36.32 -5.40
CA SER A 478 -21.06 -36.35 -4.54
C SER A 478 -21.39 -35.02 -3.84
N ASP A 479 -20.42 -34.13 -3.65
CA ASP A 479 -20.65 -32.80 -3.07
C ASP A 479 -21.31 -31.80 -4.04
N MET A 480 -21.44 -32.16 -5.32
CA MET A 480 -22.03 -31.33 -6.37
C MET A 480 -21.34 -29.96 -6.51
N LEU A 481 -20.08 -29.88 -6.12
CA LEU A 481 -19.25 -28.67 -6.16
C LEU A 481 -17.96 -28.92 -6.95
N HIS A 482 -17.27 -30.02 -6.67
CA HIS A 482 -15.98 -30.33 -7.30
C HIS A 482 -16.15 -31.27 -8.48
N PHE A 483 -15.29 -31.12 -9.49
CA PHE A 483 -15.30 -31.97 -10.66
C PHE A 483 -14.89 -33.40 -10.31
N ASN A 484 -15.55 -34.36 -10.96
CA ASN A 484 -15.05 -35.72 -11.05
C ASN A 484 -14.03 -35.85 -12.20
N THR A 485 -13.61 -37.07 -12.50
CA THR A 485 -12.64 -37.34 -13.58
C THR A 485 -13.06 -36.76 -14.92
N ASP A 486 -14.33 -36.86 -15.31
CA ASP A 486 -14.80 -36.36 -16.61
C ASP A 486 -14.93 -34.83 -16.63
N GLY A 487 -15.34 -34.22 -15.50
CA GLY A 487 -15.30 -32.76 -15.36
C GLY A 487 -13.89 -32.20 -15.49
N TYR A 488 -12.87 -32.88 -14.93
CA TYR A 488 -11.47 -32.47 -15.10
C TYR A 488 -10.95 -32.64 -16.53
N LYS A 489 -11.41 -33.65 -17.28
CA LYS A 489 -11.07 -33.78 -18.71
C LYS A 489 -11.58 -32.58 -19.51
N LEU A 490 -12.82 -32.16 -19.29
CA LEU A 490 -13.38 -30.96 -19.95
C LEU A 490 -12.60 -29.70 -19.61
N LEU A 491 -12.22 -29.53 -18.33
CA LEU A 491 -11.39 -28.42 -17.90
C LEU A 491 -10.01 -28.46 -18.58
N ALA A 492 -9.38 -29.64 -18.64
CA ALA A 492 -8.11 -29.85 -19.31
C ALA A 492 -8.17 -29.48 -20.79
N GLU A 493 -9.22 -29.89 -21.49
CA GLU A 493 -9.45 -29.57 -22.90
C GLU A 493 -9.55 -28.06 -23.14
N ARG A 494 -10.27 -27.32 -22.29
CA ARG A 494 -10.37 -25.85 -22.38
C ARG A 494 -9.05 -25.14 -22.10
N VAL A 495 -8.24 -25.69 -21.19
CA VAL A 495 -6.99 -25.06 -20.76
C VAL A 495 -5.80 -25.38 -21.66
N ARG A 496 -5.76 -26.58 -22.26
CA ARG A 496 -4.64 -27.09 -23.08
C ARG A 496 -4.14 -26.11 -24.16
N PRO A 497 -4.98 -25.39 -24.92
CA PRO A 497 -4.51 -24.43 -25.92
C PRO A 497 -3.77 -23.22 -25.37
N ALA A 498 -3.80 -23.00 -24.05
CA ALA A 498 -3.11 -21.90 -23.39
C ALA A 498 -1.80 -22.31 -22.73
N VAL A 499 -1.56 -23.61 -22.49
CA VAL A 499 -0.34 -24.08 -21.83
C VAL A 499 0.81 -24.10 -22.83
N LYS A 500 1.85 -23.32 -22.55
CA LYS A 500 3.11 -23.31 -23.32
C LYS A 500 3.90 -24.58 -23.01
N GLN A 501 4.39 -25.22 -24.07
CA GLN A 501 5.29 -26.38 -24.02
C GLN A 501 6.74 -25.93 -23.86
#